data_AF-A0A7C6Y0Q5-F1
#
_entry.id   AF-A0A7C6Y0Q5-F1
#
_cell.length_a   1.000
_cell.length_b   1.000
_cell.length_c   1.000
_cell.angle_alpha   90.00
_cell.angle_beta   90.00
_cell.angle_gamma   90.00
#
_symmetry.space_group_name_H-M   'P 1'
#
loop_
_entity.id
_entity.type
_entity.pdbx_description
1 polymer ?
#
loop_
_entity_poly.entity_id
_entity_poly.type
_entity_poly.pdbx_seq_one_letter_code
_entity_poly.pdbx_strand_id
1 'polypeptide(L)'
;MCEYYFDEDRAVAYKINSPVTSYLNDEKDQKPKAILVQANVKITNYRKEKIRRILSEVYPVDKYDLESAKKSFTSTMIYNLVKSARKISQDEYNQIKAQVER
;
A
#
# COMPACT_ATOMS: atom_id res chain seq x y z
N MET A 1 4.78 6.91 7.88
CA MET A 1 3.95 6.24 8.92
C MET A 1 3.33 4.99 8.30
N CYS A 2 2.72 4.09 9.09
CA CYS A 2 1.96 2.96 8.54
C CYS A 2 0.47 3.17 8.82
N GLU A 3 -0.38 2.70 7.92
CA GLU A 3 -1.82 2.60 8.14
C GLU A 3 -2.21 1.14 8.34
N TYR A 4 -3.26 0.92 9.12
CA TYR A 4 -3.69 -0.41 9.54
C TYR A 4 -5.19 -0.58 9.23
N TYR A 5 -5.55 -1.75 8.70
CA TYR A 5 -6.92 -2.07 8.34
C TYR A 5 -7.27 -3.51 8.73
N PHE A 6 -8.55 -3.76 8.95
CA PHE A 6 -9.09 -5.10 9.22
C PHE A 6 -10.34 -5.38 8.39
N ASP A 7 -10.29 -6.45 7.61
CA ASP A 7 -11.41 -7.01 6.86
C ASP A 7 -11.99 -8.17 7.67
N GLU A 8 -13.14 -7.94 8.28
CA GLU A 8 -13.83 -8.91 9.15
C GLU A 8 -14.36 -10.10 8.35
N ASP A 9 -14.91 -9.86 7.16
CA ASP A 9 -15.48 -10.89 6.28
C ASP A 9 -14.44 -11.92 5.87
N ARG A 10 -13.21 -11.45 5.60
CA ARG A 10 -12.10 -12.31 5.19
C ARG A 10 -11.22 -12.75 6.35
N ALA A 11 -11.41 -12.15 7.52
CA ALA A 11 -10.55 -12.31 8.68
C ALA A 11 -9.08 -12.00 8.30
N VAL A 12 -8.85 -10.80 7.76
CA VAL A 12 -7.53 -10.35 7.26
C VAL A 12 -7.18 -8.97 7.80
N ALA A 13 -6.00 -8.85 8.42
CA ALA A 13 -5.42 -7.57 8.82
C ALA A 13 -4.33 -7.10 7.85
N TYR A 14 -4.39 -5.82 7.48
CA TYR A 14 -3.45 -5.16 6.59
C TYR A 14 -2.59 -4.16 7.37
N LYS A 15 -1.29 -4.14 7.09
CA LYS A 15 -0.38 -3.06 7.44
C LYS A 15 0.19 -2.50 6.14
N ILE A 16 -0.09 -1.22 5.87
CA ILE A 16 0.26 -0.54 4.63
C ILE A 16 1.24 0.58 4.95
N ASN A 17 2.41 0.56 4.34
CA ASN A 17 3.37 1.64 4.46
C ASN A 17 2.91 2.85 3.64
N SER A 18 3.21 4.07 4.12
CA SER A 18 3.02 5.28 3.30
C SER A 18 3.65 5.10 1.92
N PRO A 19 2.92 5.43 0.83
CA PRO A 19 3.48 5.31 -0.52
C PRO A 19 4.71 6.18 -0.70
N VAL A 20 5.69 5.64 -1.43
CA VAL A 20 6.92 6.30 -1.84
C VAL A 20 6.84 6.56 -3.34
N THR A 21 7.36 7.70 -3.77
CA THR A 21 7.38 8.11 -5.17
C THR A 21 8.81 8.34 -5.63
N SER A 22 9.14 7.90 -6.83
CA SER A 22 10.43 8.14 -7.47
C SER A 22 10.25 8.44 -8.96
N TYR A 23 11.17 9.23 -9.53
CA TYR A 23 11.20 9.42 -10.97
C TYR A 23 11.84 8.21 -11.66
N LEU A 24 11.25 7.81 -12.77
CA LEU A 24 11.84 6.90 -13.75
C LEU A 24 12.38 7.76 -14.89
N ASN A 25 13.71 7.81 -15.00
CA ASN A 25 14.40 8.62 -15.99
C ASN A 25 14.60 7.84 -17.29
N ASP A 26 14.57 8.54 -18.42
CA ASP A 26 15.02 7.97 -19.69
C ASP A 26 16.56 7.81 -19.66
N GLU A 27 17.07 6.62 -19.98
CA GLU A 27 18.50 6.29 -19.90
C GLU A 27 19.36 7.20 -20.80
N LYS A 28 18.77 7.77 -21.86
CA LYS A 28 19.48 8.60 -22.83
C LYS A 28 19.63 10.05 -22.42
N ASP A 29 18.54 10.65 -21.91
CA ASP A 29 18.47 12.10 -21.66
C ASP A 29 18.46 12.46 -20.17
N GLN A 30 18.45 11.48 -19.27
CA GLN A 30 18.31 11.62 -17.81
C GLN A 30 17.09 12.45 -17.37
N LYS A 31 16.13 12.70 -18.27
CA LYS A 31 14.90 13.43 -17.98
C LYS A 31 13.88 12.48 -17.35
N PRO A 32 13.11 12.95 -16.35
CA PRO A 32 11.99 12.18 -15.81
C PRO A 32 10.97 11.92 -16.91
N LYS A 33 10.64 10.64 -17.13
CA LYS A 33 9.64 10.23 -18.12
C LYS A 33 8.37 9.70 -17.47
N ALA A 34 8.51 9.14 -16.27
CA ALA A 34 7.40 8.66 -15.47
C ALA A 34 7.71 8.78 -13.97
N ILE A 35 6.68 8.60 -13.16
CA ILE A 35 6.71 8.55 -11.70
C ILE A 35 6.30 7.15 -11.31
N LEU A 36 7.18 6.44 -10.61
CA LEU A 36 6.86 5.18 -9.96
C LEU A 36 6.34 5.47 -8.55
N VAL A 37 5.14 5.00 -8.26
CA VAL A 37 4.58 5.03 -6.89
C VAL A 37 4.57 3.60 -6.35
N GLN A 38 5.08 3.39 -5.14
CA GLN A 38 5.14 2.08 -4.50
C GLN A 38 4.65 2.11 -3.06
N ALA A 39 3.98 1.06 -2.62
CA ALA A 39 3.65 0.83 -1.21
C ALA A 39 3.85 -0.63 -0.82
N ASN A 40 4.50 -0.84 0.32
CA ASN A 40 4.63 -2.15 0.92
C ASN A 40 3.38 -2.49 1.74
N VAL A 41 2.83 -3.66 1.48
CA VAL A 41 1.64 -4.18 2.14
C VAL A 41 2.00 -5.50 2.81
N LYS A 42 1.77 -5.57 4.12
CA LYS A 42 1.79 -6.82 4.88
C LYS A 42 0.36 -7.25 5.18
N ILE A 43 0.04 -8.48 4.84
CA ILE A 43 -1.26 -9.11 5.04
C ILE A 43 -1.10 -10.22 6.08
N THR A 44 -1.98 -10.24 7.08
CA THR A 44 -2.00 -11.22 8.18
C THR A 44 -3.40 -11.83 8.22
N ASN A 45 -3.55 -13.09 7.81
CA ASN A 45 -4.84 -13.81 7.86
C ASN A 45 -4.89 -14.74 9.08
N TYR A 46 -6.08 -15.11 9.55
CA TYR A 46 -6.22 -16.10 10.64
C TYR A 46 -5.75 -17.52 10.29
N ARG A 47 -5.46 -17.79 9.01
CA ARG A 47 -4.88 -19.06 8.53
C ARG A 47 -3.35 -19.12 8.66
N LYS A 48 -2.72 -18.14 9.32
CA LYS A 48 -1.27 -18.04 9.58
C LYS A 48 -0.38 -17.82 8.35
N GLU A 49 -0.94 -17.48 7.20
CA GLU A 49 -0.17 -17.13 6.01
C GLU A 49 0.29 -15.67 6.11
N LYS A 50 1.61 -15.47 6.15
CA LYS A 50 2.22 -14.14 6.16
C LYS A 50 2.54 -13.73 4.73
N ILE A 51 1.65 -12.96 4.12
CA ILE A 51 1.84 -12.47 2.75
C ILE A 51 2.43 -11.06 2.80
N ARG A 52 3.54 -10.84 2.09
CA ARG A 52 4.12 -9.51 1.84
C ARG A 52 4.01 -9.22 0.36
N ARG A 53 3.47 -8.06 0.00
CA ARG A 53 3.34 -7.60 -1.39
C ARG A 53 3.83 -6.17 -1.52
N ILE A 54 4.36 -5.85 -2.70
CA ILE A 54 4.64 -4.49 -3.12
C ILE A 54 3.56 -4.14 -4.13
N LEU A 55 2.77 -3.11 -3.84
CA LEU A 55 1.91 -2.49 -4.83
C LEU A 55 2.70 -1.40 -5.53
N SER A 56 2.68 -1.39 -6.86
CA SER A 56 3.37 -0.39 -7.65
C SER A 56 2.54 0.02 -8.85
N GLU A 57 2.62 1.29 -9.20
CA GLU A 57 1.98 1.83 -10.39
C GLU A 57 2.83 2.97 -10.96
N VAL A 58 2.75 3.14 -12.28
CA VAL A 58 3.54 4.12 -13.02
C VAL A 58 2.61 5.19 -13.57
N TYR A 59 2.97 6.45 -13.32
CA TYR A 59 2.23 7.63 -13.71
C TYR A 59 3.07 8.47 -14.67
N PRO A 60 2.49 9.02 -15.75
CA PRO A 60 3.26 9.81 -16.70
C PRO A 60 3.44 11.26 -16.17
N VAL A 61 4.66 11.81 -16.32
CA VAL A 61 5.05 13.11 -15.73
C VAL A 61 4.39 14.32 -16.41
N ASP A 62 3.80 14.12 -17.59
CA ASP A 62 3.05 15.15 -18.32
C ASP A 62 1.67 15.42 -17.70
N LYS A 63 1.14 14.47 -16.92
CA LYS A 63 -0.19 14.54 -16.30
C LYS A 63 -0.16 14.59 -14.78
N TYR A 64 0.93 14.15 -14.16
CA TYR A 64 1.05 14.03 -12.72
C TYR A 64 2.38 14.60 -12.22
N ASP A 65 2.32 15.27 -11.07
CA ASP A 65 3.46 15.48 -10.18
C ASP A 65 3.54 14.34 -9.13
N LEU A 66 4.59 14.35 -8.30
CA LEU A 66 4.81 13.29 -7.29
C LEU A 66 3.64 13.18 -6.30
N GLU A 67 3.06 14.29 -5.87
CA GLU A 67 1.98 14.29 -4.88
C GLU A 67 0.65 13.83 -5.46
N SER A 68 0.30 14.30 -6.65
CA SER A 68 -0.90 13.90 -7.38
C SER A 68 -0.85 12.43 -7.81
N ALA A 69 0.31 11.93 -8.26
CA ALA A 69 0.51 10.50 -8.52
C ALA A 69 0.29 9.66 -7.25
N LYS A 70 0.89 10.10 -6.13
CA LYS A 70 0.71 9.46 -4.81
C LYS A 70 -0.75 9.47 -4.34
N LYS A 71 -1.46 10.58 -4.55
CA LYS A 71 -2.88 10.72 -4.21
C LYS A 71 -3.73 9.79 -5.07
N SER A 72 -3.49 9.78 -6.38
CA SER A 72 -4.18 8.87 -7.32
C SER A 72 -3.98 7.41 -6.92
N PHE A 73 -2.74 7.01 -6.64
CA PHE A 73 -2.42 5.65 -6.19
C PHE A 73 -3.13 5.28 -4.90
N THR A 74 -3.21 6.21 -3.95
CA THR A 74 -3.90 5.97 -2.67
C THR A 74 -5.41 5.83 -2.88
N SER A 75 -6.01 6.72 -3.67
CA SER A 75 -7.44 6.74 -3.96
C SER A 75 -7.93 5.59 -4.86
N THR A 76 -7.03 4.92 -5.56
CA THR A 76 -7.37 3.82 -6.47
C THR A 76 -6.84 2.48 -5.95
N MET A 77 -5.52 2.26 -6.02
CA MET A 77 -4.88 1.00 -5.69
C MET A 77 -5.01 0.63 -4.21
N ILE A 78 -4.68 1.57 -3.30
CA ILE A 78 -4.81 1.29 -1.87
C ILE A 78 -6.28 1.16 -1.50
N TYR A 79 -7.13 2.09 -1.92
CA TYR A 79 -8.57 2.02 -1.67
C TYR A 79 -9.16 0.69 -2.13
N ASN A 80 -8.88 0.22 -3.35
CA ASN A 80 -9.40 -1.04 -3.85
C ASN A 80 -8.93 -2.27 -3.05
N LEU A 81 -7.72 -2.21 -2.48
CA LEU A 81 -7.21 -3.26 -1.62
C LEU A 81 -7.98 -3.34 -0.29
N VAL A 82 -8.31 -2.17 0.30
CA VAL A 82 -8.88 -2.07 1.65
C VAL A 82 -10.34 -1.64 1.70
N LYS A 83 -11.04 -1.54 0.56
CA LYS A 83 -12.43 -1.03 0.50
C LYS A 83 -13.43 -1.81 1.35
N SER A 84 -13.15 -3.09 1.61
CA SER A 84 -13.95 -3.97 2.48
C SER A 84 -13.44 -4.00 3.92
N ALA A 85 -12.34 -3.31 4.21
CA ALA A 85 -11.67 -3.30 5.50
C ALA A 85 -11.93 -1.99 6.24
N ARG A 86 -12.19 -2.07 7.55
CA ARG A 86 -12.24 -0.89 8.42
C ARG A 86 -10.85 -0.46 8.84
N LYS A 87 -10.64 0.84 9.04
CA LYS A 87 -9.39 1.37 9.59
C LYS A 87 -9.30 1.00 11.07
N ILE A 88 -8.13 0.55 11.50
CA ILE A 88 -7.86 0.13 12.89
C ILE A 88 -6.63 0.85 13.45
N SER A 89 -6.46 0.77 14.77
CA SER A 89 -5.25 1.26 15.44
C SER A 89 -4.09 0.27 15.29
N GLN A 90 -2.88 0.74 15.57
CA GLN A 90 -1.71 -0.15 15.64
C GLN A 90 -1.85 -1.20 16.75
N ASP A 91 -2.45 -0.84 17.88
CA ASP A 91 -2.63 -1.75 19.01
C ASP A 91 -3.62 -2.86 18.69
N GLU A 92 -4.72 -2.52 18.02
CA GLU A 92 -5.68 -3.51 17.52
C GLU A 92 -5.03 -4.45 16.50
N TYR A 93 -4.21 -3.92 15.59
CA TYR A 93 -3.45 -4.74 14.64
C TYR A 93 -2.53 -5.74 15.38
N ASN A 94 -1.85 -5.29 16.43
CA ASN A 94 -0.96 -6.13 17.23
C ASN A 94 -1.74 -7.23 17.99
N GLN A 95 -2.94 -6.94 18.49
CA GLN A 95 -3.80 -7.93 19.13
C GLN A 95 -4.25 -9.01 18.14
N ILE A 96 -4.73 -8.62 16.95
CA ILE A 96 -5.12 -9.57 15.90
C ILE A 96 -3.90 -10.42 15.51
N LYS A 97 -2.76 -9.78 15.26
CA LYS A 97 -1.50 -10.47 14.95
C LYS A 97 -1.12 -11.48 16.03
N ALA A 98 -1.25 -11.14 17.32
CA ALA A 98 -0.94 -12.03 18.43
C ALA A 98 -1.91 -13.23 18.52
N GLN A 99 -3.18 -13.08 18.16
CA GLN A 99 -4.12 -14.20 18.09
C GLN A 99 -3.75 -15.20 16.99
N VAL A 100 -3.25 -14.70 15.85
CA VAL A 100 -2.88 -15.53 14.69
C VAL A 100 -1.51 -16.20 14.84
N GLU A 101 -0.54 -15.51 15.43
CA GLU A 101 0.85 -16.01 15.55
C GLU A 101 1.07 -16.96 16.74
N ARG A 102 0.07 -17.20 17.60
CA ARG A 102 0.06 -18.29 18.60
C ARG A 102 -0.05 -19.66 17.93
#